data_AF-W4UQQ1-F1
#
_entry.id   AF-W4UQQ1-F1
#
_cell.length_a   1.000
_cell.length_b   1.000
_cell.length_c   1.000
_cell.angle_alpha   90.00
_cell.angle_beta   90.00
_cell.angle_gamma   90.00
#
_symmetry.space_group_name_H-M   'P 1'
#
loop_
_entity.id
_entity.type
_entity.pdbx_description
1 polymer ?
#
loop_
_entity_poly.entity_id
_entity_poly.type
_entity_poly.pdbx_seq_one_letter_code
_entity_poly.pdbx_strand_id
1 'polypeptide(L)'
;MKKNNKYLLIAMVAGLFTWTGCVDDFLTQTNNTNPNQDNFIDSKEALDALTAPLYSVVWWQFNEKFYYGMGDGRANNLTAMYSNYIFPYTNITETSLTATLLDAWGSFYNVIAQSNNAINTIQNKSQGVTDLQKTQSIAEARFMRGLAYWYLGSLWGKAVIYENTEAW
;
A
#
# COMPACT_ATOMS: atom_id res chain seq x y z
N MET A 1 -37.27 43.70 57.24
CA MET A 1 -37.46 42.54 56.31
C MET A 1 -36.28 42.48 55.34
N LYS A 2 -35.23 41.70 55.65
CA LYS A 2 -34.01 41.54 54.80
C LYS A 2 -33.41 40.14 54.99
N LYS A 3 -34.15 39.11 54.61
CA LYS A 3 -33.63 37.74 54.46
C LYS A 3 -34.52 37.12 53.38
N ASN A 4 -33.93 36.78 52.24
CA ASN A 4 -34.36 35.74 51.27
C ASN A 4 -33.70 35.91 49.87
N ASN A 5 -33.09 37.05 49.54
CA ASN A 5 -32.40 37.24 48.24
C ASN A 5 -31.09 36.45 48.05
N LYS A 6 -30.52 35.89 49.13
CA LYS A 6 -29.22 35.19 49.09
C LYS A 6 -29.32 33.82 48.43
N TYR A 7 -30.42 33.10 48.68
CA TYR A 7 -30.66 31.77 48.13
C TYR A 7 -31.10 31.81 46.66
N LEU A 8 -31.78 32.88 46.26
CA LEU A 8 -32.12 33.16 44.86
C LEU A 8 -30.87 33.43 44.00
N LEU A 9 -29.89 34.17 44.52
CA LEU A 9 -28.61 34.38 43.83
C LEU A 9 -27.80 33.09 43.70
N ILE A 10 -27.78 32.24 44.74
CA ILE A 10 -27.06 30.96 44.71
C ILE A 10 -27.72 29.98 43.71
N ALA A 11 -29.05 29.93 43.66
CA ALA A 11 -29.77 29.11 42.67
C ALA A 11 -29.55 29.60 41.23
N MET A 12 -29.46 30.92 41.03
CA MET A 12 -29.19 31.51 39.71
C MET A 12 -27.75 31.28 39.24
N VAL A 13 -26.77 31.30 40.16
CA VAL A 13 -25.36 30.96 39.87
C VAL A 13 -25.19 29.46 39.63
N ALA A 14 -25.90 28.60 40.35
CA ALA A 14 -25.85 27.15 40.12
C ALA A 14 -26.50 26.75 38.78
N GLY A 15 -27.53 27.48 38.32
CA GLY A 15 -28.15 27.26 37.01
C GLY A 15 -27.21 27.54 35.83
N LEU A 16 -26.30 28.52 35.97
CA LEU A 16 -25.34 28.90 34.93
C LEU A 16 -24.31 27.81 34.60
N PHE A 17 -24.10 26.82 35.48
CA PHE A 17 -23.17 25.69 35.26
C PHE A 17 -23.80 24.50 34.53
N THR A 18 -25.12 24.52 34.25
CA THR A 18 -25.80 23.39 33.59
C THR A 18 -25.80 23.48 32.06
N TRP A 19 -25.29 24.58 31.49
CA TRP A 19 -25.19 24.78 30.04
C TRP A 19 -23.81 24.51 29.43
N THR A 20 -22.82 24.09 30.22
CA THR A 20 -21.53 23.62 29.68
C THR A 20 -21.51 22.11 29.45
N GLY A 21 -22.68 21.51 29.19
CA GLY A 21 -22.78 20.12 28.75
C GLY A 21 -21.90 19.90 27.52
N CYS A 22 -21.09 18.83 27.57
CA CYS A 22 -20.07 18.51 26.57
C CYS A 22 -20.64 18.63 25.16
N VAL A 23 -20.04 19.50 24.36
CA VAL A 23 -20.27 19.52 22.91
C VAL A 23 -19.82 18.16 22.40
N ASP A 24 -20.75 17.33 21.91
CA ASP A 24 -20.44 16.01 21.34
C ASP A 24 -19.37 16.12 20.23
N ASP A 25 -19.29 17.30 19.59
CA ASP A 25 -18.32 17.64 18.55
C ASP A 25 -16.86 17.86 19.05
N PHE A 26 -16.64 17.96 20.36
CA PHE A 26 -15.27 18.04 20.92
C PHE A 26 -14.56 16.68 20.85
N LEU A 27 -15.31 15.58 20.95
CA LEU A 27 -14.77 14.22 20.86
C LEU A 27 -14.77 13.69 19.42
N THR A 28 -15.57 14.27 18.51
CA THR A 28 -15.54 13.91 17.09
C THR A 28 -14.55 14.76 16.31
N GLN A 29 -13.28 14.39 16.40
CA GLN A 29 -12.25 14.96 15.56
C GLN A 29 -12.28 14.29 14.17
N THR A 30 -12.69 15.01 13.13
CA THR A 30 -12.51 14.55 11.75
C THR A 30 -11.03 14.62 11.40
N ASN A 31 -10.44 13.48 11.04
CA ASN A 31 -9.06 13.42 10.60
C ASN A 31 -8.91 14.16 9.26
N ASN A 32 -8.25 15.31 9.30
CA ASN A 32 -8.04 16.22 8.17
C ASN A 32 -6.58 16.22 7.67
N THR A 33 -5.71 15.42 8.30
CA THR A 33 -4.29 15.30 7.96
C THR A 33 -3.94 13.95 7.36
N ASN A 34 -4.71 12.90 7.67
CA ASN A 34 -4.54 11.57 7.12
C ASN A 34 -5.82 11.09 6.43
N PRO A 35 -5.71 10.39 5.30
CA PRO A 35 -6.84 9.76 4.66
C PRO A 35 -7.53 8.75 5.60
N ASN A 36 -8.85 8.88 5.72
CA ASN A 36 -9.71 7.96 6.46
C ASN A 36 -9.96 6.70 5.62
N GLN A 37 -9.87 5.52 6.26
CA GLN A 37 -9.98 4.22 5.58
C GLN A 37 -11.31 4.01 4.86
N ASP A 38 -12.37 4.73 5.25
CA ASP A 38 -13.73 4.50 4.73
C ASP A 38 -14.06 5.29 3.46
N ASN A 39 -13.39 6.43 3.20
CA ASN A 39 -13.75 7.34 2.09
C ASN A 39 -12.57 7.74 1.19
N PHE A 40 -11.44 7.01 1.24
CA PHE A 40 -10.22 7.43 0.53
C PHE A 40 -10.34 7.41 -1.00
N ILE A 41 -11.23 6.60 -1.58
CA ILE A 41 -11.34 6.43 -3.04
C ILE A 41 -12.68 7.02 -3.52
N ASP A 42 -12.74 8.34 -3.60
CA ASP A 42 -13.93 9.11 -3.99
C ASP A 42 -13.84 9.79 -5.37
N SER A 43 -12.65 9.74 -5.98
CA SER A 43 -12.28 10.53 -7.15
C SER A 43 -11.35 9.77 -8.10
N LYS A 44 -11.21 10.26 -9.34
CA LYS A 44 -10.26 9.72 -10.32
C LYS A 44 -8.82 9.86 -9.82
N GLU A 45 -8.53 10.98 -9.17
CA GLU A 45 -7.23 11.31 -8.61
C GLU A 45 -6.86 10.35 -7.48
N ALA A 46 -7.83 9.95 -6.65
CA ALA A 46 -7.62 8.93 -5.63
C ALA A 46 -7.33 7.55 -6.23
N LEU A 47 -8.03 7.17 -7.31
CA LEU A 47 -7.74 5.94 -8.05
C LEU A 47 -6.32 5.95 -8.64
N ASP A 48 -5.92 7.08 -9.22
CA ASP A 48 -4.59 7.25 -9.80
C ASP A 48 -3.49 7.24 -8.74
N ALA A 49 -3.74 7.86 -7.58
CA ALA A 49 -2.82 7.82 -6.44
C ALA A 49 -2.64 6.39 -5.89
N LEU A 50 -3.68 5.55 -5.97
CA LEU A 50 -3.64 4.15 -5.55
C LEU A 50 -2.88 3.26 -6.55
N THR A 51 -2.99 3.51 -7.86
CA THR A 51 -2.32 2.69 -8.89
C THR A 51 -0.92 3.19 -9.24
N ALA A 52 -0.62 4.48 -9.14
CA ALA A 52 0.68 5.07 -9.49
C ALA A 52 1.89 4.37 -8.84
N PRO A 53 1.85 3.96 -7.54
CA PRO A 53 2.96 3.25 -6.93
C PRO A 53 3.35 1.96 -7.65
N LEU A 54 2.41 1.29 -8.33
CA LEU A 54 2.66 0.04 -9.07
C LEU A 54 3.62 0.22 -10.25
N TYR A 55 3.83 1.44 -10.71
CA TYR A 55 4.75 1.79 -11.80
C TYR A 55 6.13 2.26 -11.30
N SER A 56 6.38 2.19 -9.99
CA SER A 56 7.52 2.86 -9.36
C SER A 56 8.43 1.91 -8.55
N VAL A 57 8.72 2.28 -7.30
CA VAL A 57 9.70 1.66 -6.40
C VAL A 57 9.43 0.19 -6.10
N VAL A 58 8.20 -0.30 -6.30
CA VAL A 58 7.84 -1.70 -6.05
C VAL A 58 8.65 -2.69 -6.92
N TRP A 59 9.15 -2.23 -8.06
CA TRP A 59 9.99 -3.00 -8.98
C TRP A 59 11.50 -2.76 -8.80
N TRP A 60 11.90 -1.93 -7.84
CA TRP A 60 13.28 -1.47 -7.71
C TRP A 60 14.29 -2.62 -7.57
N GLN A 61 14.04 -3.51 -6.61
CA GLN A 61 14.96 -4.60 -6.30
C GLN A 61 15.11 -5.60 -7.45
N PHE A 62 14.06 -5.77 -8.26
CA PHE A 62 14.14 -6.53 -9.50
C PHE A 62 14.99 -5.81 -10.57
N ASN A 63 14.73 -4.52 -10.81
CA ASN A 63 15.38 -3.73 -11.87
C ASN A 63 16.84 -3.37 -11.57
N GLU A 64 17.33 -3.60 -10.35
CA GLU A 64 18.75 -3.44 -10.05
C GLU A 64 19.58 -4.63 -10.54
N LYS A 65 20.43 -5.17 -9.67
CA LYS A 65 21.47 -6.16 -9.94
C LYS A 65 20.94 -7.48 -10.46
N PHE A 66 19.73 -7.86 -10.05
CA PHE A 66 19.15 -9.13 -10.43
C PHE A 66 18.84 -9.22 -11.93
N TYR A 67 18.24 -8.18 -12.51
CA TYR A 67 17.76 -8.19 -13.90
C TYR A 67 18.85 -8.58 -14.90
N TYR A 68 19.98 -7.89 -14.88
CA TYR A 68 21.09 -8.16 -15.80
C TYR A 68 21.98 -9.32 -15.33
N GLY A 69 22.03 -9.62 -14.03
CA GLY A 69 22.71 -10.82 -13.52
C GLY A 69 22.03 -12.10 -14.03
N MET A 70 20.73 -12.24 -13.78
CA MET A 70 19.94 -13.39 -14.19
C MET A 70 19.79 -13.48 -15.73
N GLY A 71 19.62 -12.34 -16.42
CA GLY A 71 19.52 -12.27 -17.87
C GLY A 71 20.86 -12.43 -18.57
N ASP A 72 21.60 -11.33 -18.71
CA ASP A 72 22.87 -11.29 -19.46
C ASP A 72 23.99 -12.11 -18.81
N GLY A 73 24.05 -12.13 -17.47
CA GLY A 73 25.07 -12.87 -16.73
C GLY A 73 25.00 -14.37 -16.99
N ARG A 74 23.82 -14.98 -16.82
CA ARG A 74 23.63 -16.41 -17.14
C ARG A 74 23.67 -16.72 -18.64
N ALA A 75 23.37 -15.75 -19.49
CA ALA A 75 23.50 -15.88 -20.94
C ALA A 75 24.95 -15.76 -21.44
N ASN A 76 25.93 -15.54 -20.55
CA ASN A 76 27.33 -15.31 -20.90
C ASN A 76 27.55 -14.09 -21.81
N ASN A 77 26.69 -13.07 -21.68
CA ASN A 77 26.79 -11.78 -22.38
C ASN A 77 27.45 -10.69 -21.50
N LEU A 78 27.74 -11.02 -20.23
CA LEU A 78 28.33 -10.14 -19.24
C LEU A 78 29.46 -10.86 -18.50
N THR A 79 30.55 -10.15 -18.18
CA THR A 79 31.61 -10.63 -17.29
C THR A 79 31.86 -9.63 -16.17
N ALA A 80 31.84 -10.11 -14.92
CA ALA A 80 31.97 -9.24 -13.74
C ALA A 80 32.61 -10.00 -12.56
N MET A 81 33.82 -10.51 -12.77
CA MET A 81 34.52 -11.41 -11.81
C MET A 81 34.75 -10.81 -10.41
N TYR A 82 34.75 -9.48 -10.27
CA TYR A 82 34.97 -8.79 -9.00
C TYR A 82 33.68 -8.23 -8.38
N SER A 83 32.52 -8.44 -9.03
CA SER A 83 31.23 -8.01 -8.50
C SER A 83 30.61 -9.11 -7.65
N ASN A 84 30.53 -8.92 -6.34
CA ASN A 84 29.92 -9.87 -5.42
C ASN A 84 28.41 -10.12 -5.65
N TYR A 85 27.74 -9.29 -6.46
CA TYR A 85 26.33 -9.44 -6.79
C TYR A 85 26.08 -9.97 -8.22
N ILE A 86 27.04 -9.87 -9.15
CA ILE A 86 26.90 -10.36 -10.53
C ILE A 86 27.69 -11.64 -10.80
N PHE A 87 28.90 -11.76 -10.23
CA PHE A 87 29.74 -12.95 -10.37
C PHE A 87 28.97 -14.27 -10.13
N PRO A 88 28.07 -14.36 -9.13
CA PRO A 88 27.31 -15.59 -8.93
C PRO A 88 26.58 -16.05 -10.19
N TYR A 89 26.06 -15.11 -10.99
CA TYR A 89 25.32 -15.41 -12.22
C TYR A 89 26.20 -15.70 -13.43
N THR A 90 27.31 -14.97 -13.58
CA THR A 90 28.24 -15.20 -14.71
C THR A 90 28.98 -16.52 -14.58
N ASN A 91 29.17 -17.00 -13.34
CA ASN A 91 29.89 -18.23 -13.05
C ASN A 91 28.98 -19.39 -12.65
N ILE A 92 27.66 -19.18 -12.62
CA ILE A 92 26.65 -20.19 -12.27
C ILE A 92 26.93 -20.80 -10.89
N THR A 93 27.16 -19.93 -9.91
CA THR A 93 27.48 -20.29 -8.51
C THR A 93 26.46 -19.75 -7.51
N GLU A 94 25.27 -19.36 -7.99
CA GLU A 94 24.19 -18.89 -7.13
C GLU A 94 23.67 -20.00 -6.22
N THR A 95 23.22 -19.59 -5.04
CA THR A 95 22.57 -20.47 -4.07
C THR A 95 21.25 -19.85 -3.63
N SER A 96 20.48 -20.58 -2.81
CA SER A 96 19.28 -20.01 -2.18
C SER A 96 19.56 -18.81 -1.28
N LEU A 97 20.83 -18.55 -0.93
CA LEU A 97 21.27 -17.42 -0.10
C LEU A 97 21.85 -16.26 -0.92
N THR A 98 21.83 -16.33 -2.26
CA THR A 98 22.28 -15.21 -3.11
C THR A 98 21.36 -14.01 -2.87
N ALA A 99 21.89 -12.94 -2.27
CA ALA A 99 21.11 -11.78 -1.82
C ALA A 99 20.22 -11.18 -2.92
N THR A 100 20.75 -11.01 -4.13
CA THR A 100 19.99 -10.45 -5.26
C THR A 100 18.83 -11.34 -5.73
N LEU A 101 18.91 -12.66 -5.51
CA LEU A 101 17.82 -13.60 -5.79
C LEU A 101 16.68 -13.43 -4.76
N LEU A 102 17.04 -13.25 -3.49
CA LEU A 102 16.09 -12.97 -2.40
C LEU A 102 15.41 -11.60 -2.59
N ASP A 103 16.20 -10.57 -2.94
CA ASP A 103 15.71 -9.23 -3.19
C ASP A 103 14.72 -9.20 -4.37
N ALA A 104 15.03 -9.87 -5.48
CA ALA A 104 14.13 -9.95 -6.62
C ALA A 104 12.82 -10.69 -6.30
N TRP A 105 12.91 -11.82 -5.58
CA TRP A 105 11.73 -12.53 -5.08
C TRP A 105 10.87 -11.58 -4.23
N GLY A 106 11.47 -10.89 -3.25
CA GLY A 106 10.80 -9.89 -2.43
C GLY A 106 10.14 -8.77 -3.25
N SER A 107 10.83 -8.26 -4.28
CA SER A 107 10.30 -7.23 -5.19
C SER A 107 9.01 -7.70 -5.88
N PHE A 108 9.00 -8.91 -6.44
CA PHE A 108 7.81 -9.44 -7.12
C PHE A 108 6.64 -9.63 -6.15
N TYR A 109 6.88 -10.14 -4.94
CA TYR A 109 5.81 -10.25 -3.95
C TYR A 109 5.34 -8.90 -3.42
N ASN A 110 6.20 -7.87 -3.41
CA ASN A 110 5.78 -6.51 -3.13
C ASN A 110 4.82 -5.98 -4.22
N VAL A 111 5.17 -6.16 -5.50
CA VAL A 111 4.27 -5.81 -6.62
C VAL A 111 2.92 -6.52 -6.49
N ILE A 112 2.93 -7.83 -6.20
CA ILE A 112 1.72 -8.64 -6.03
C ILE A 112 0.88 -8.12 -4.85
N ALA A 113 1.50 -7.88 -3.69
CA ALA A 113 0.83 -7.38 -2.50
C ALA A 113 0.16 -6.01 -2.73
N GLN A 114 0.88 -5.08 -3.36
CA GLN A 114 0.38 -3.74 -3.68
C GLN A 114 -0.74 -3.80 -4.73
N SER A 115 -0.61 -4.66 -5.74
CA SER A 115 -1.65 -4.85 -6.74
C SER A 115 -2.93 -5.44 -6.13
N ASN A 116 -2.79 -6.43 -5.24
CA ASN A 116 -3.90 -7.00 -4.49
C ASN A 116 -4.58 -5.94 -3.60
N ASN A 117 -3.79 -5.14 -2.89
CA ASN A 117 -4.32 -4.03 -2.09
C ASN A 117 -5.12 -3.05 -2.95
N ALA A 118 -4.57 -2.62 -4.09
CA ALA A 118 -5.26 -1.71 -5.01
C ALA A 118 -6.58 -2.31 -5.50
N ILE A 119 -6.58 -3.56 -5.98
CA ILE A 119 -7.79 -4.25 -6.46
C ILE A 119 -8.85 -4.34 -5.36
N ASN A 120 -8.48 -4.85 -4.18
CA ASN A 120 -9.41 -5.06 -3.07
C ASN A 120 -9.96 -3.74 -2.54
N THR A 121 -9.12 -2.71 -2.46
CA THR A 121 -9.52 -1.36 -2.03
C THR A 121 -10.49 -0.74 -3.02
N ILE A 122 -10.21 -0.81 -4.34
CA ILE A 122 -11.13 -0.28 -5.35
C ILE A 122 -12.46 -1.04 -5.32
N GLN A 123 -12.44 -2.36 -5.22
CA GLN A 123 -13.66 -3.17 -5.22
C GLN A 123 -14.55 -2.90 -4.00
N ASN A 124 -13.95 -2.77 -2.81
CA ASN A 124 -14.71 -2.74 -1.56
C ASN A 124 -14.97 -1.33 -1.03
N LYS A 125 -14.16 -0.33 -1.41
CA LYS A 125 -14.15 0.99 -0.76
C LYS A 125 -14.36 2.17 -1.71
N SER A 126 -14.41 1.96 -3.03
CA SER A 126 -14.58 3.07 -3.97
C SER A 126 -16.02 3.60 -4.05
N GLN A 127 -16.18 4.90 -3.84
CA GLN A 127 -17.43 5.64 -3.97
C GLN A 127 -17.25 6.80 -4.96
N GLY A 128 -18.32 7.40 -5.49
CA GLY A 128 -18.22 8.62 -6.31
C GLY A 128 -17.53 8.50 -7.69
N VAL A 129 -16.90 7.37 -8.01
CA VAL A 129 -16.20 7.11 -9.28
C VAL A 129 -17.02 6.25 -10.24
N THR A 130 -16.80 6.44 -11.54
CA THR A 130 -17.52 5.72 -12.60
C THR A 130 -17.02 4.28 -12.75
N ASP A 131 -17.87 3.39 -13.26
CA ASP A 131 -17.51 1.99 -13.53
C ASP A 131 -16.34 1.85 -14.51
N LEU A 132 -16.24 2.75 -15.49
CA LEU A 132 -15.13 2.78 -16.43
C LEU A 132 -13.80 3.08 -15.72
N GLN A 133 -13.78 4.07 -14.82
CA GLN A 133 -12.58 4.42 -14.05
C GLN A 133 -12.17 3.27 -13.12
N LYS A 134 -13.12 2.65 -12.41
CA LYS A 134 -12.85 1.46 -11.58
C LYS A 134 -12.25 0.33 -12.40
N THR A 135 -12.86 0.04 -13.56
CA THR A 135 -12.43 -1.04 -14.45
C THR A 135 -11.01 -0.82 -14.96
N GLN A 136 -10.68 0.41 -15.36
CA GLN A 136 -9.35 0.75 -15.84
C GLN A 136 -8.30 0.58 -14.74
N SER A 137 -8.52 1.14 -13.56
CA SER A 137 -7.57 1.04 -12.44
C SER A 137 -7.37 -0.41 -11.96
N ILE A 138 -8.44 -1.22 -11.93
CA ILE A 138 -8.34 -2.66 -11.63
C ILE A 138 -7.56 -3.41 -12.73
N ALA A 139 -7.76 -3.05 -14.00
CA ALA A 139 -7.04 -3.67 -15.11
C ALA A 139 -5.53 -3.40 -15.04
N GLU A 140 -5.12 -2.17 -14.71
CA GLU A 140 -3.72 -1.81 -14.49
C GLU A 140 -3.10 -2.64 -13.35
N ALA A 141 -3.79 -2.72 -12.20
CA ALA A 141 -3.32 -3.52 -11.08
C ALA A 141 -3.23 -5.03 -11.41
N ARG A 142 -4.20 -5.56 -12.16
CA ARG A 142 -4.16 -6.95 -12.64
C ARG A 142 -3.00 -7.20 -13.59
N PHE A 143 -2.70 -6.26 -14.49
CA PHE A 143 -1.55 -6.36 -15.38
C PHE A 143 -0.24 -6.42 -14.59
N MET A 144 -0.04 -5.53 -13.62
CA MET A 144 1.16 -5.51 -12.78
C MET A 144 1.33 -6.80 -11.98
N ARG A 145 0.24 -7.28 -11.36
CA ARG A 145 0.22 -8.57 -10.65
C ARG A 145 0.56 -9.74 -11.58
N GLY A 146 -0.05 -9.77 -12.76
CA GLY A 146 0.18 -10.81 -13.77
C GLY A 146 1.62 -10.82 -14.27
N LEU A 147 2.22 -9.65 -14.49
CA LEU A 147 3.60 -9.51 -14.92
C LEU A 147 4.58 -10.04 -13.84
N ALA A 148 4.35 -9.72 -12.57
CA ALA A 148 5.15 -10.24 -11.48
C ALA A 148 5.05 -11.77 -11.37
N TYR A 149 3.85 -12.33 -11.49
CA TYR A 149 3.66 -13.79 -11.54
C TYR A 149 4.31 -14.45 -12.75
N TRP A 150 4.28 -13.79 -13.91
CA TRP A 150 4.96 -14.29 -15.11
C TRP A 150 6.47 -14.38 -14.91
N TYR A 151 7.11 -13.38 -14.28
CA TYR A 151 8.53 -13.47 -13.93
C TYR A 151 8.81 -14.58 -12.92
N LEU A 152 8.01 -14.69 -11.85
CA LEU A 152 8.17 -15.77 -10.86
C LEU A 152 8.04 -17.15 -11.52
N GLY A 153 7.06 -17.33 -12.39
CA GLY A 153 6.86 -18.58 -13.14
C GLY A 153 8.00 -18.88 -14.10
N SER A 154 8.50 -17.86 -14.81
CA SER A 154 9.56 -18.02 -15.81
C SER A 154 10.93 -18.32 -15.19
N LEU A 155 11.20 -17.77 -14.00
CA LEU A 155 12.51 -17.86 -13.35
C LEU A 155 12.59 -18.95 -12.27
N TRP A 156 11.54 -19.13 -11.46
CA TRP A 156 11.51 -20.13 -10.39
C TRP A 156 10.68 -21.38 -10.73
N GLY A 157 9.78 -21.31 -11.72
CA GLY A 157 8.86 -22.39 -12.06
C GLY A 157 7.74 -22.65 -11.03
N LYS A 158 7.79 -21.99 -9.86
CA LYS A 158 6.79 -22.09 -8.79
C LYS A 158 6.57 -20.73 -8.13
N ALA A 159 5.32 -20.45 -7.76
CA ALA A 159 4.94 -19.23 -7.06
C ALA A 159 3.81 -19.51 -6.06
N VAL A 160 3.72 -18.68 -5.03
CA VAL A 160 2.59 -18.63 -4.09
C VAL A 160 1.54 -17.69 -4.68
N ILE A 161 0.39 -18.26 -5.04
CA ILE A 161 -0.73 -17.49 -5.59
C ILE A 161 -1.64 -17.05 -4.45
N TYR A 162 -1.90 -15.75 -4.34
CA TYR A 162 -2.82 -15.19 -3.35
C TYR A 162 -3.41 -13.88 -3.86
N GLU A 163 -4.63 -13.57 -3.41
CA GLU A 163 -5.37 -12.38 -3.84
C GLU A 163 -5.77 -11.47 -2.66
N ASN A 164 -5.71 -11.98 -1.43
CA ASN A 164 -6.04 -11.21 -0.23
C ASN A 164 -4.77 -10.90 0.57
N THR A 165 -4.58 -9.62 0.88
CA THR A 165 -3.45 -9.08 1.64
C THR A 165 -3.81 -8.78 3.10
N GLU A 166 -5.09 -8.84 3.47
CA GLU A 166 -5.53 -8.62 4.85
C GLU A 166 -5.34 -9.89 5.70
N ALA A 167 -4.85 -9.71 6.92
CA ALA A 167 -4.90 -10.76 7.93
C ALA A 167 -6.35 -10.93 8.39
N TRP A 168 -6.77 -12.18 8.58
CA TRP A 168 -8.10 -12.56 9.07
C TRP A 168 -8.41 -11.98 10.45
#